data_AF-A0A1G6PEX6-F1
#
_entry.id   AF-A0A1G6PEX6-F1
#
_cell.length_a   1.000
_cell.length_b   1.000
_cell.length_c   1.000
_cell.angle_alpha   90.00
_cell.angle_beta   90.00
_cell.angle_gamma   90.00
#
_symmetry.space_group_name_H-M   'P 1'
#
loop_
_entity.id
_entity.type
_entity.pdbx_description
1 polymer ?
#
loop_
_entity_poly.entity_id
_entity_poly.type
_entity_poly.pdbx_seq_one_letter_code
_entity_poly.pdbx_strand_id
1 'polypeptide(L)'
;MSEWPLDWRALVDEATRRRKAEGLTQKDLAALAGVSAPTVIAFERGEINLRLERVFAILDAVGLIVQPGAPDSLAAFIHAARKRWEELTATLDDDAPARQPHGHSEQAYRIAGVEDVPALGGLRDILRHIPKTSGWSPFWVPTKESIRPVIRDGLIECWIGGDNDRVLSDAAHSDFWQISRDGTAYLQRGYQEDGRDIDPGTMFDLTLPIWRTAEVLLHASALALDLGAAADTEIQYVARYTGLEGRELLAWAQPRYRYDVVDHLVARSERADIAVETSPTEIETDLPGAVYRAVVGLYDRFDGYNLPAALVENQIQELRQSAGFGRRPLLG
;
A
#
# COMPACT_ATOMS: atom_id res chain seq x y z
N MET A 1 0.37 17.46 -34.90
CA MET A 1 -0.95 17.31 -34.25
C MET A 1 -0.75 17.66 -32.79
N SER A 2 -1.42 18.70 -32.29
CA SER A 2 -1.16 19.22 -30.95
C SER A 2 -1.43 18.14 -29.90
N GLU A 3 -0.40 17.69 -29.22
CA GLU A 3 -0.47 16.77 -28.08
C GLU A 3 -1.21 17.47 -26.95
N TRP A 4 -2.52 17.21 -26.87
CA TRP A 4 -3.26 17.46 -25.65
C TRP A 4 -2.79 16.40 -24.64
N PRO A 5 -2.29 16.78 -23.45
CA PRO A 5 -1.68 15.83 -22.50
C PRO A 5 -2.67 14.83 -21.88
N LEU A 6 -3.97 15.01 -22.14
CA LEU A 6 -5.05 14.14 -21.69
C LEU A 6 -5.74 13.50 -22.91
N ASP A 7 -5.71 12.18 -23.02
CA ASP A 7 -6.52 11.47 -24.02
C ASP A 7 -8.00 11.54 -23.62
N TRP A 8 -8.65 12.63 -24.04
CA TRP A 8 -10.06 12.90 -23.76
C TRP A 8 -10.96 11.79 -24.28
N ARG A 9 -10.61 11.18 -25.41
CA ARG A 9 -11.44 10.15 -26.03
C ARG A 9 -11.38 8.86 -25.21
N ALA A 10 -10.18 8.42 -24.82
CA ALA A 10 -10.01 7.26 -23.97
C ALA A 10 -10.74 7.43 -22.62
N LEU A 11 -10.69 8.64 -22.03
CA LEU A 11 -11.38 8.94 -20.78
C LEU A 11 -12.91 8.81 -20.91
N VAL A 12 -13.48 9.35 -21.98
CA VAL A 12 -14.92 9.27 -22.27
C VAL A 12 -15.34 7.83 -22.54
N ASP A 13 -14.53 7.06 -23.28
CA ASP A 13 -14.81 5.67 -23.61
C ASP A 13 -14.81 4.79 -22.34
N GLU A 14 -13.84 5.00 -21.43
CA GLU A 14 -13.79 4.29 -20.16
C GLU A 14 -14.97 4.65 -19.24
N ALA A 15 -15.35 5.94 -19.17
CA ALA A 15 -16.53 6.37 -18.41
C ALA A 15 -17.82 5.73 -18.93
N THR A 16 -17.96 5.69 -20.25
CA THR A 16 -19.10 5.06 -20.92
C THR A 16 -19.15 3.55 -20.66
N ARG A 17 -17.97 2.89 -20.67
CA ARG A 17 -17.86 1.45 -20.38
C ARG A 17 -18.35 1.13 -18.97
N ARG A 18 -17.92 1.89 -17.96
CA ARG A 18 -18.31 1.67 -16.54
C ARG A 18 -19.79 1.90 -16.30
N ARG A 19 -20.34 3.01 -16.80
CA ARG A 19 -21.78 3.28 -16.72
C ARG A 19 -22.59 2.10 -17.29
N LYS A 20 -22.19 1.59 -18.46
CA LYS A 20 -22.88 0.45 -19.10
C LYS A 20 -22.73 -0.85 -18.31
N ALA A 21 -21.56 -1.10 -17.72
CA ALA A 21 -21.33 -2.28 -16.88
C ALA A 21 -22.24 -2.27 -15.63
N GLU A 22 -22.58 -1.10 -15.12
CA GLU A 22 -23.50 -0.91 -13.98
C GLU A 22 -24.98 -0.86 -14.39
N GLY A 23 -25.30 -1.00 -15.69
CA GLY A 23 -26.69 -0.98 -16.18
C GLY A 23 -27.36 0.39 -16.14
N LEU A 24 -26.62 1.47 -15.89
CA LEU A 24 -27.15 2.82 -15.77
C LEU A 24 -27.48 3.42 -17.14
N THR A 25 -28.64 4.04 -17.30
CA THR A 25 -28.92 4.88 -18.48
C THR A 25 -28.19 6.22 -18.38
N GLN A 26 -28.10 6.98 -19.48
CA GLN A 26 -27.55 8.35 -19.44
C GLN A 26 -28.34 9.27 -18.50
N LYS A 27 -29.66 9.02 -18.35
CA LYS A 27 -30.53 9.75 -17.43
C LYS A 27 -30.21 9.39 -15.97
N ASP A 28 -29.93 8.11 -15.70
CA ASP A 28 -29.58 7.64 -14.36
C ASP A 28 -28.21 8.19 -13.94
N LEU A 29 -27.21 8.16 -14.84
CA LEU A 29 -25.92 8.79 -14.59
C LEU A 29 -26.05 10.30 -14.38
N ALA A 30 -26.91 10.98 -15.15
CA ALA A 30 -27.14 12.41 -14.96
C ALA A 30 -27.71 12.73 -13.57
N ALA A 31 -28.65 11.90 -13.11
CA ALA A 31 -29.22 12.02 -11.77
C ALA A 31 -28.16 11.76 -10.67
N LEU A 32 -27.34 10.72 -10.82
CA LEU A 32 -26.26 10.38 -9.90
C LEU A 32 -25.19 11.48 -9.82
N ALA A 33 -24.79 12.03 -10.96
CA ALA A 33 -23.78 13.08 -11.04
C ALA A 33 -24.32 14.50 -10.70
N GLY A 34 -25.62 14.66 -10.42
CA GLY A 34 -26.20 15.98 -10.16
C GLY A 34 -26.09 16.95 -11.35
N VAL A 35 -26.16 16.42 -12.58
CA VAL A 35 -26.07 17.19 -13.83
C VAL A 35 -27.30 16.96 -14.72
N SER A 36 -27.43 17.71 -15.81
CA SER A 36 -28.53 17.51 -16.76
C SER A 36 -28.24 16.34 -17.71
N ALA A 37 -29.27 15.60 -18.15
CA ALA A 37 -29.10 14.54 -19.15
C ALA A 37 -28.42 15.01 -20.46
N PRO A 38 -28.72 16.22 -21.00
CA PRO A 38 -27.95 16.78 -22.10
C PRO A 38 -26.45 16.93 -21.81
N THR A 39 -26.06 17.24 -20.57
CA THR A 39 -24.65 17.32 -20.15
C THR A 39 -23.95 15.97 -20.27
N VAL A 40 -24.59 14.87 -19.82
CA VAL A 40 -24.04 13.51 -19.96
C VAL A 40 -23.96 13.10 -21.43
N ILE A 41 -24.98 13.44 -22.23
CA ILE A 41 -24.98 13.16 -23.68
C ILE A 41 -23.81 13.89 -24.38
N ALA A 42 -23.61 15.17 -24.08
CA ALA A 42 -22.51 15.95 -24.62
C ALA A 42 -21.14 15.38 -24.19
N PHE A 43 -21.02 14.96 -22.93
CA PHE A 43 -19.82 14.29 -22.43
C PHE A 43 -19.53 12.98 -23.18
N GLU A 44 -20.51 12.09 -23.31
CA GLU A 44 -20.34 10.81 -24.02
C GLU A 44 -20.12 10.96 -25.53
N ARG A 45 -20.51 12.10 -26.11
CA ARG A 45 -20.16 12.45 -27.49
C ARG A 45 -18.70 12.88 -27.63
N GLY A 46 -18.03 13.16 -26.53
CA GLY A 46 -16.65 13.65 -26.50
C GLY A 46 -16.54 15.17 -26.66
N GLU A 47 -17.59 15.93 -26.33
CA GLU A 47 -17.52 17.39 -26.36
C GLU A 47 -16.57 17.93 -25.28
N ILE A 48 -15.60 18.75 -25.68
CA ILE A 48 -14.56 19.31 -24.77
C ILE A 48 -14.97 20.64 -24.13
N ASN A 49 -16.02 21.29 -24.62
CA ASN A 49 -16.45 22.62 -24.17
C ASN A 49 -17.37 22.57 -22.93
N LEU A 50 -17.33 21.45 -22.19
CA LEU A 50 -18.11 21.27 -20.98
C LEU A 50 -17.43 22.00 -19.82
N ARG A 51 -18.24 22.52 -18.89
CA ARG A 51 -17.70 23.05 -17.64
C ARG A 51 -16.98 21.92 -16.90
N LEU A 52 -15.74 22.19 -16.50
CA LEU A 52 -14.88 21.22 -15.84
C LEU A 52 -15.52 20.60 -14.59
N GLU A 53 -16.24 21.40 -13.79
CA GLU A 53 -17.02 20.95 -12.63
C GLU A 53 -17.99 19.79 -12.97
N ARG A 54 -18.60 19.83 -14.16
CA ARG A 54 -19.60 18.85 -14.61
C ARG A 54 -18.94 17.59 -15.13
N VAL A 55 -17.78 17.74 -15.77
CA VAL A 55 -16.94 16.62 -16.17
C VAL A 55 -16.48 15.85 -14.93
N PHE A 56 -16.00 16.55 -13.90
CA PHE A 56 -15.61 15.91 -12.64
C PHE A 56 -16.79 15.17 -11.99
N ALA A 57 -17.96 15.80 -11.90
CA ALA A 57 -19.14 15.14 -11.32
C ALA A 57 -19.56 13.86 -12.07
N ILE A 58 -19.46 13.84 -13.41
CA ILE A 58 -19.79 12.66 -14.23
C ILE A 58 -18.77 11.54 -14.00
N LEU A 59 -17.48 11.87 -14.03
CA LEU A 59 -16.39 10.92 -13.86
C LEU A 59 -16.36 10.35 -12.44
N ASP A 60 -16.70 11.14 -11.41
CA ASP A 60 -16.82 10.72 -10.01
C ASP A 60 -17.98 9.74 -9.83
N ALA A 61 -19.13 10.02 -10.44
CA ALA A 61 -20.31 9.15 -10.40
C ALA A 61 -20.10 7.76 -11.05
N VAL A 62 -19.08 7.60 -11.90
CA VAL A 62 -18.67 6.29 -12.47
C VAL A 62 -17.35 5.77 -11.88
N GLY A 63 -16.90 6.35 -10.76
CA GLY A 63 -15.71 5.95 -10.03
C GLY A 63 -14.39 6.15 -10.79
N LEU A 64 -14.36 7.04 -11.78
CA LEU A 64 -13.15 7.39 -12.53
C LEU A 64 -12.34 8.53 -11.93
N ILE A 65 -12.94 9.26 -11.01
CA ILE A 65 -12.22 10.17 -10.14
C ILE A 65 -12.16 9.53 -8.78
N VAL A 66 -10.93 9.33 -8.31
CA VAL A 66 -10.69 9.36 -6.88
C VAL A 66 -10.67 10.84 -6.57
N GLN A 67 -11.75 11.38 -5.99
CA GLN A 67 -11.69 12.72 -5.42
C GLN A 67 -10.44 12.67 -4.52
N PRO A 68 -9.49 13.63 -4.59
CA PRO A 68 -8.68 13.86 -3.41
C PRO A 68 -9.74 13.96 -2.32
N GLY A 69 -9.69 13.10 -1.31
CA GLY A 69 -10.70 13.19 -0.26
C GLY A 69 -10.60 14.57 0.39
N ALA A 70 -11.05 14.70 1.63
CA ALA A 70 -10.48 15.79 2.43
C ALA A 70 -8.93 15.81 2.22
N PRO A 71 -8.27 16.98 2.21
CA PRO A 71 -6.80 17.06 2.17
C PRO A 71 -6.11 16.08 3.14
N ASP A 72 -6.84 15.66 4.17
CA ASP A 72 -6.49 14.69 5.21
C ASP A 72 -6.94 13.23 4.90
N SER A 73 -7.23 12.90 3.65
CA SER A 73 -7.62 11.54 3.24
C SER A 73 -6.41 10.64 3.03
N LEU A 74 -6.57 9.35 3.31
CA LEU A 74 -5.54 8.33 3.09
C LEU A 74 -5.04 8.32 1.64
N ALA A 75 -5.93 8.51 0.66
CA ALA A 75 -5.56 8.57 -0.75
C ALA A 75 -4.66 9.77 -1.09
N ALA A 76 -4.95 10.95 -0.53
CA ALA A 76 -4.12 12.14 -0.71
C ALA A 76 -2.75 11.97 -0.05
N PHE A 77 -2.71 11.38 1.15
CA PHE A 77 -1.48 11.04 1.86
C PHE A 77 -0.58 10.10 1.03
N ILE A 78 -1.15 9.02 0.49
CA ILE A 78 -0.45 8.07 -0.38
C ILE A 78 0.10 8.76 -1.64
N HIS A 79 -0.70 9.62 -2.28
CA HIS A 79 -0.27 10.35 -3.47
C HIS A 79 0.94 11.26 -3.18
N ALA A 80 0.92 11.99 -2.05
CA ALA A 80 2.03 12.83 -1.63
C ALA A 80 3.28 12.00 -1.32
N ALA A 81 3.13 10.87 -0.63
CA ALA A 81 4.23 9.96 -0.32
C ALA A 81 4.89 9.37 -1.58
N ARG A 82 4.10 8.94 -2.58
CA ARG A 82 4.61 8.47 -3.88
C ARG A 82 5.43 9.54 -4.59
N LYS A 83 4.89 10.75 -4.71
CA LYS A 83 5.60 11.87 -5.32
C LYS A 83 6.93 12.16 -4.60
N ARG A 84 6.91 12.08 -3.27
CA ARG A 84 8.12 12.27 -2.46
C ARG A 84 9.17 11.19 -2.71
N TRP A 85 8.74 9.93 -2.85
CA TRP A 85 9.62 8.84 -3.21
C TRP A 85 10.23 9.02 -4.62
N GLU A 86 9.43 9.46 -5.59
CA GLU A 86 9.91 9.78 -6.96
C GLU A 86 11.00 10.87 -6.92
N GLU A 87 10.81 11.93 -6.12
CA GLU A 87 11.81 13.00 -5.93
C GLU A 87 13.11 12.47 -5.30
N LEU A 88 13.02 11.58 -4.31
CA LEU A 88 14.17 10.99 -3.63
C LEU A 88 14.97 10.08 -4.57
N THR A 89 14.28 9.31 -5.41
CA THR A 89 14.88 8.32 -6.29
C THR A 89 15.36 8.86 -7.63
N ALA A 90 14.86 10.03 -8.07
CA ALA A 90 15.25 10.68 -9.32
C ALA A 90 16.76 11.00 -9.45
N THR A 91 17.49 11.02 -8.33
CA THR A 91 18.94 11.26 -8.30
C THR A 91 19.79 10.00 -8.37
N LEU A 92 19.16 8.82 -8.33
CA LEU A 92 19.83 7.52 -8.34
C LEU A 92 19.91 6.96 -9.77
N ASP A 93 20.94 6.16 -10.03
CA ASP A 93 21.09 5.41 -11.28
C ASP A 93 19.86 4.52 -11.55
N ASP A 94 19.50 4.31 -12.83
CA ASP A 94 18.27 3.60 -13.24
C ASP A 94 18.14 2.17 -12.69
N ASP A 95 19.27 1.48 -12.54
CA ASP A 95 19.36 0.12 -12.03
C ASP A 95 19.63 0.04 -10.52
N ALA A 96 19.71 1.19 -9.83
CA ALA A 96 19.96 1.21 -8.40
C ALA A 96 18.85 0.43 -7.65
N PRO A 97 19.19 -0.58 -6.81
CA PRO A 97 18.17 -1.36 -6.10
C PRO A 97 17.24 -0.53 -5.21
N ALA A 98 17.71 0.63 -4.73
CA ALA A 98 16.90 1.59 -3.98
C ALA A 98 15.73 2.18 -4.79
N ARG A 99 15.80 2.18 -6.12
CA ARG A 99 14.67 2.53 -7.00
C ARG A 99 13.65 1.41 -7.15
N GLN A 100 13.95 0.22 -6.62
CA GLN A 100 13.08 -0.96 -6.66
C GLN A 100 12.57 -1.24 -8.09
N PRO A 101 13.47 -1.34 -9.10
CA PRO A 101 13.10 -1.30 -10.52
C PRO A 101 12.27 -2.52 -10.98
N HIS A 102 12.31 -3.61 -10.22
CA HIS A 102 11.59 -4.84 -10.55
C HIS A 102 10.20 -4.92 -9.90
N GLY A 103 9.85 -3.99 -9.00
CA GLY A 103 8.58 -3.99 -8.28
C GLY A 103 8.76 -3.78 -6.79
N HIS A 104 7.65 -3.45 -6.14
CA HIS A 104 7.61 -3.18 -4.71
C HIS A 104 6.20 -3.33 -4.14
N SER A 105 6.13 -3.42 -2.82
CA SER A 105 4.90 -3.23 -2.07
C SER A 105 4.82 -1.81 -1.50
N GLU A 106 3.65 -1.22 -1.62
CA GLU A 106 3.23 -0.03 -0.89
C GLU A 106 2.16 -0.46 0.11
N GLN A 107 2.31 -0.11 1.38
CA GLN A 107 1.35 -0.43 2.43
C GLN A 107 1.10 0.82 3.26
N ALA A 108 -0.17 1.17 3.43
CA ALA A 108 -0.58 2.39 4.10
C ALA A 108 -1.81 2.15 4.96
N TYR A 109 -1.95 2.93 6.01
CA TYR A 109 -3.15 2.89 6.83
C TYR A 109 -3.47 4.25 7.43
N ARG A 110 -4.73 4.41 7.84
CA ARG A 110 -5.25 5.55 8.60
C ARG A 110 -5.97 5.04 9.84
N ILE A 111 -5.72 5.67 10.97
CA ILE A 111 -6.40 5.41 12.24
C ILE A 111 -7.49 6.47 12.40
N ALA A 112 -8.74 6.04 12.60
CA ALA A 112 -9.84 6.97 12.85
C ALA A 112 -9.79 7.53 14.29
N GLY A 113 -10.32 8.75 14.47
CA GLY A 113 -10.67 9.25 15.81
C GLY A 113 -9.51 9.59 16.75
N VAL A 114 -8.29 9.83 16.25
CA VAL A 114 -7.19 10.33 17.08
C VAL A 114 -7.39 11.81 17.38
N GLU A 115 -7.88 12.13 18.57
CA GLU A 115 -8.19 13.53 18.98
C GLU A 115 -6.97 14.25 19.58
N ASP A 116 -6.26 13.60 20.51
CA ASP A 116 -5.09 14.16 21.21
C ASP A 116 -3.79 13.90 20.45
N VAL A 117 -3.61 14.57 19.31
CA VAL A 117 -2.43 14.37 18.45
C VAL A 117 -1.12 14.83 19.12
N PRO A 118 -0.14 13.93 19.37
CA PRO A 118 1.11 14.29 20.03
C PRO A 118 1.92 15.28 19.19
N ALA A 119 2.82 16.05 19.81
CA ALA A 119 3.85 16.77 19.07
C ALA A 119 4.77 15.77 18.34
N LEU A 120 5.43 16.19 17.27
CA LEU A 120 6.28 15.30 16.45
C LEU A 120 7.43 14.64 17.23
N GLY A 121 7.96 15.32 18.24
CA GLY A 121 8.92 14.71 19.17
C GLY A 121 8.32 13.54 19.95
N GLY A 122 7.10 13.72 20.49
CA GLY A 122 6.36 12.67 21.19
C GLY A 122 5.96 11.51 20.28
N LEU A 123 5.52 11.79 19.05
CA LEU A 123 5.25 10.74 18.06
C LEU A 123 6.51 9.91 17.78
N ARG A 124 7.66 10.57 17.58
CA ARG A 124 8.93 9.86 17.36
C ARG A 124 9.30 8.96 18.54
N ASP A 125 9.04 9.41 19.76
CA ASP A 125 9.27 8.61 20.95
C ASP A 125 8.30 7.42 21.01
N ILE A 126 7.02 7.60 20.69
CA ILE A 126 6.06 6.48 20.55
C ILE A 126 6.57 5.44 19.55
N LEU A 127 6.95 5.86 18.34
CA LEU A 127 7.42 4.95 17.28
C LEU A 127 8.64 4.10 17.70
N ARG A 128 9.52 4.64 18.54
CA ARG A 128 10.68 3.90 19.07
C ARG A 128 10.31 2.78 20.03
N HIS A 129 9.11 2.81 20.61
CA HIS A 129 8.63 1.84 21.59
C HIS A 129 7.65 0.82 21.03
N ILE A 130 7.25 0.95 19.75
CA ILE A 130 6.40 -0.02 19.09
C ILE A 130 7.07 -1.41 19.12
N PRO A 131 6.35 -2.47 19.51
CA PRO A 131 6.89 -3.82 19.56
C PRO A 131 7.44 -4.28 18.20
N LYS A 132 8.58 -4.97 18.22
CA LYS A 132 9.12 -5.59 17.01
C LYS A 132 8.27 -6.77 16.57
N THR A 133 8.18 -6.97 15.26
CA THR A 133 7.52 -8.12 14.65
C THR A 133 8.53 -9.08 14.02
N SER A 134 9.67 -8.57 13.54
CA SER A 134 10.76 -9.39 12.98
C SER A 134 12.12 -8.67 13.09
N GLY A 135 13.14 -9.20 12.39
CA GLY A 135 14.46 -8.56 12.28
C GLY A 135 14.44 -7.25 11.47
N TRP A 136 13.46 -7.07 10.57
CA TRP A 136 13.30 -5.87 9.74
C TRP A 136 11.83 -5.42 9.74
N SER A 137 11.35 -5.04 10.93
CA SER A 137 9.97 -4.59 11.15
C SER A 137 9.59 -3.42 10.22
N PRO A 138 8.31 -3.29 9.83
CA PRO A 138 7.83 -2.12 9.13
C PRO A 138 7.98 -0.87 10.02
N PHE A 139 8.19 0.29 9.39
CA PHE A 139 8.35 1.58 10.07
C PHE A 139 9.45 1.61 11.14
N TRP A 140 10.49 0.78 10.97
CA TRP A 140 11.63 0.78 11.87
C TRP A 140 12.26 2.18 11.96
N VAL A 141 12.52 2.63 13.19
CA VAL A 141 13.15 3.92 13.50
C VAL A 141 14.66 3.74 13.71
N PRO A 142 15.50 3.93 12.68
CA PRO A 142 16.94 3.86 12.83
C PRO A 142 17.50 5.05 13.63
N THR A 143 18.66 4.83 14.25
CA THR A 143 19.38 5.85 15.03
C THR A 143 20.66 6.34 14.33
N LYS A 144 21.15 5.62 13.31
CA LYS A 144 22.33 6.03 12.52
C LYS A 144 22.03 7.34 11.80
N GLU A 145 22.91 8.32 11.93
CA GLU A 145 22.72 9.69 11.44
C GLU A 145 22.34 9.78 9.95
N SER A 146 22.92 8.91 9.10
CA SER A 146 22.67 8.89 7.65
C SER A 146 21.27 8.43 7.25
N ILE A 147 20.58 7.68 8.11
CA ILE A 147 19.27 7.07 7.81
C ILE A 147 18.21 7.37 8.86
N ARG A 148 18.54 8.12 9.92
CA ARG A 148 17.58 8.44 10.99
C ARG A 148 16.39 9.21 10.44
N PRO A 149 15.17 9.00 10.97
CA PRO A 149 14.02 9.75 10.50
C PRO A 149 14.15 11.25 10.75
N VAL A 150 13.65 12.05 9.82
CA VAL A 150 13.64 13.51 9.85
C VAL A 150 12.22 14.04 9.99
N ILE A 151 12.07 15.24 10.54
CA ILE A 151 10.80 15.96 10.54
C ILE A 151 10.75 16.82 9.29
N ARG A 152 9.73 16.61 8.46
CA ARG A 152 9.50 17.35 7.21
C ARG A 152 8.00 17.54 7.00
N ASP A 153 7.58 18.75 6.68
CA ASP A 153 6.19 19.09 6.33
C ASP A 153 5.13 18.59 7.32
N GLY A 154 5.47 18.60 8.62
CA GLY A 154 4.56 18.14 9.68
C GLY A 154 4.49 16.62 9.85
N LEU A 155 5.36 15.87 9.17
CA LEU A 155 5.46 14.41 9.19
C LEU A 155 6.80 13.95 9.77
N ILE A 156 6.86 12.69 10.18
CA ILE A 156 8.11 11.96 10.35
C ILE A 156 8.35 11.17 9.06
N GLU A 157 9.48 11.43 8.40
CA GLU A 157 9.90 10.79 7.16
C GLU A 157 11.19 10.00 7.41
N CYS A 158 11.29 8.80 6.84
CA CYS A 158 12.52 8.03 6.82
C CYS A 158 12.79 7.50 5.43
N TRP A 159 14.02 7.68 4.96
CA TRP A 159 14.50 7.16 3.70
C TRP A 159 15.80 6.39 3.91
N ILE A 160 15.74 5.05 3.86
CA ILE A 160 16.89 4.18 4.07
C ILE A 160 17.70 4.01 2.78
N GLY A 161 17.04 4.10 1.62
CA GLY A 161 17.67 3.90 0.31
C GLY A 161 18.72 4.96 -0.07
N GLY A 162 18.79 6.08 0.64
CA GLY A 162 19.73 7.18 0.35
C GLY A 162 21.12 7.05 0.98
N ASP A 163 21.36 6.01 1.79
CA ASP A 163 22.66 5.81 2.45
C ASP A 163 23.61 4.99 1.60
N ASN A 164 24.69 5.62 1.13
CA ASN A 164 25.72 4.98 0.31
C ASN A 164 26.65 4.07 1.14
N ASP A 165 26.66 4.18 2.47
CA ASP A 165 27.55 3.42 3.37
C ASP A 165 26.81 2.24 4.06
N ARG A 166 25.77 1.70 3.43
CA ARG A 166 24.92 0.64 4.00
C ARG A 166 25.42 -0.76 3.66
N VAL A 167 25.37 -1.65 4.66
CA VAL A 167 25.74 -3.08 4.52
C VAL A 167 24.70 -3.85 3.69
N LEU A 168 23.43 -3.45 3.78
CA LEU A 168 22.33 -4.02 3.02
C LEU A 168 21.84 -2.96 2.03
N SER A 169 22.20 -3.12 0.77
CA SER A 169 21.90 -2.17 -0.31
C SER A 169 20.87 -2.67 -1.30
N ASP A 170 20.21 -3.79 -1.02
CA ASP A 170 19.18 -4.39 -1.87
C ASP A 170 17.82 -3.69 -1.76
N ALA A 171 16.90 -4.05 -2.65
CA ALA A 171 15.58 -3.44 -2.77
C ALA A 171 14.74 -3.56 -1.49
N ALA A 172 14.82 -4.69 -0.78
CA ALA A 172 14.00 -4.97 0.41
C ALA A 172 14.48 -4.27 1.69
N HIS A 173 15.71 -3.76 1.68
CA HIS A 173 16.27 -2.94 2.76
C HIS A 173 16.34 -1.45 2.38
N SER A 174 15.70 -1.06 1.28
CA SER A 174 15.61 0.32 0.78
C SER A 174 14.25 0.92 1.08
N ASP A 175 13.84 0.89 2.36
CA ASP A 175 12.53 1.39 2.77
C ASP A 175 12.43 2.91 2.64
N PHE A 176 11.27 3.35 2.19
CA PHE A 176 10.76 4.70 2.37
C PHE A 176 9.50 4.65 3.20
N TRP A 177 9.40 5.46 4.25
CA TRP A 177 8.16 5.56 5.01
C TRP A 177 7.90 6.96 5.56
N GLN A 178 6.63 7.27 5.75
CA GLN A 178 6.14 8.51 6.35
C GLN A 178 5.03 8.21 7.36
N ILE A 179 5.00 8.96 8.47
CA ILE A 179 3.94 8.90 9.48
C ILE A 179 3.55 10.32 9.92
N SER A 180 2.26 10.61 9.93
CA SER A 180 1.67 11.86 10.43
C SER A 180 1.30 11.77 11.92
N ARG A 181 0.99 12.94 12.50
CA ARG A 181 0.66 13.07 13.94
C ARG A 181 -0.63 12.38 14.36
N ASP A 182 -1.57 12.21 13.43
CA ASP A 182 -2.83 11.48 13.63
C ASP A 182 -2.67 9.96 13.40
N GLY A 183 -1.45 9.49 13.13
CA GLY A 183 -1.16 8.07 12.94
C GLY A 183 -1.40 7.55 11.53
N THR A 184 -1.74 8.40 10.55
CA THR A 184 -1.72 8.00 9.13
C THR A 184 -0.29 7.66 8.71
N ALA A 185 -0.11 6.51 8.05
CA ALA A 185 1.21 5.96 7.75
C ALA A 185 1.29 5.40 6.34
N TYR A 186 2.48 5.47 5.75
CA TYR A 186 2.81 4.92 4.43
C TYR A 186 4.20 4.29 4.46
N LEU A 187 4.33 3.08 3.91
CA LEU A 187 5.57 2.35 3.73
C LEU A 187 5.67 1.85 2.30
N GLN A 188 6.81 2.10 1.65
CA GLN A 188 7.21 1.48 0.40
C GLN A 188 8.47 0.63 0.61
N ARG A 189 8.42 -0.63 0.17
CA ARG A 189 9.48 -1.62 0.32
C ARG A 189 9.57 -2.52 -0.90
N GLY A 190 10.77 -2.69 -1.42
CA GLY A 190 11.06 -3.63 -2.51
C GLY A 190 10.91 -5.09 -2.08
N TYR A 191 10.77 -6.00 -3.03
CA TYR A 191 10.62 -7.42 -2.74
C TYR A 191 11.94 -8.05 -2.27
N GLN A 192 11.87 -8.99 -1.33
CA GLN A 192 13.05 -9.60 -0.71
C GLN A 192 13.74 -10.58 -1.66
N GLU A 193 12.93 -11.27 -2.45
CA GLU A 193 13.33 -12.14 -3.54
C GLU A 193 14.14 -11.42 -4.64
N ASP A 194 14.02 -10.09 -4.77
CA ASP A 194 14.78 -9.31 -5.76
C ASP A 194 16.18 -8.91 -5.22
N GLY A 195 16.50 -9.27 -3.97
CA GLY A 195 17.69 -8.80 -3.29
C GLY A 195 18.92 -9.69 -3.43
N ARG A 196 18.76 -11.02 -3.41
CA ARG A 196 19.85 -12.03 -3.45
C ARG A 196 19.34 -13.40 -3.92
N ASP A 197 20.24 -14.21 -4.47
CA ASP A 197 20.08 -15.65 -4.79
C ASP A 197 19.11 -16.05 -5.90
N ILE A 198 18.23 -15.14 -6.35
CA ILE A 198 17.33 -15.34 -7.48
C ILE A 198 17.42 -14.15 -8.43
N ASP A 199 17.23 -14.42 -9.72
CA ASP A 199 17.15 -13.38 -10.74
C ASP A 199 15.99 -12.40 -10.41
N PRO A 200 16.27 -11.11 -10.21
CA PRO A 200 15.24 -10.14 -9.85
C PRO A 200 14.10 -10.07 -10.86
N GLY A 201 12.88 -9.86 -10.39
CA GLY A 201 11.70 -9.74 -11.27
C GLY A 201 11.14 -11.07 -11.78
N THR A 202 11.68 -12.22 -11.38
CA THR A 202 11.27 -13.53 -11.92
C THR A 202 10.27 -14.29 -11.04
N MET A 203 10.26 -14.05 -9.74
CA MET A 203 9.41 -14.79 -8.80
C MET A 203 8.70 -13.86 -7.81
N PHE A 204 7.65 -14.35 -7.17
CA PHE A 204 6.95 -13.70 -6.06
C PHE A 204 6.75 -14.69 -4.90
N ASP A 205 7.16 -14.34 -3.68
CA ASP A 205 7.20 -15.32 -2.59
C ASP A 205 5.79 -15.62 -2.06
N LEU A 206 5.49 -16.89 -1.85
CA LEU A 206 4.21 -17.35 -1.33
C LEU A 206 3.92 -16.82 0.09
N THR A 207 4.93 -16.70 0.93
CA THR A 207 4.76 -16.49 2.39
C THR A 207 5.07 -15.07 2.84
N LEU A 208 5.98 -14.37 2.17
CA LEU A 208 6.39 -13.03 2.57
C LEU A 208 5.24 -11.99 2.56
N PRO A 209 4.35 -11.91 1.56
CA PRO A 209 3.24 -10.95 1.56
C PRO A 209 2.30 -11.13 2.76
N ILE A 210 2.09 -12.38 3.20
CA ILE A 210 1.32 -12.71 4.42
C ILE A 210 2.00 -12.10 5.64
N TRP A 211 3.31 -12.34 5.80
CA TRP A 211 4.07 -11.79 6.92
C TRP A 211 4.07 -10.26 6.87
N ARG A 212 4.43 -9.64 5.73
CA ARG A 212 4.54 -8.18 5.62
C ARG A 212 3.22 -7.48 5.91
N THR A 213 2.10 -8.02 5.42
CA THR A 213 0.76 -7.50 5.73
C THR A 213 0.47 -7.61 7.23
N ALA A 214 0.72 -8.77 7.83
CA ALA A 214 0.50 -8.98 9.26
C ALA A 214 1.33 -8.03 10.14
N GLU A 215 2.59 -7.79 9.78
CA GLU A 215 3.45 -6.87 10.49
C GLU A 215 2.95 -5.43 10.45
N VAL A 216 2.44 -4.97 9.29
CA VAL A 216 1.88 -3.61 9.15
C VAL A 216 0.58 -3.47 9.94
N LEU A 217 -0.30 -4.48 9.93
CA LEU A 217 -1.52 -4.47 10.75
C LEU A 217 -1.18 -4.45 12.25
N LEU A 218 -0.22 -5.26 12.70
CA LEU A 218 0.27 -5.23 14.09
C LEU A 218 0.86 -3.87 14.47
N HIS A 219 1.61 -3.23 13.56
CA HIS A 219 2.11 -1.88 13.76
C HIS A 219 0.97 -0.85 13.88
N ALA A 220 -0.03 -0.91 13.00
CA ALA A 220 -1.18 -0.02 13.03
C ALA A 220 -1.97 -0.14 14.34
N SER A 221 -2.21 -1.36 14.81
CA SER A 221 -2.87 -1.63 16.09
C SER A 221 -2.07 -1.07 17.27
N ALA A 222 -0.76 -1.35 17.32
CA ALA A 222 0.10 -0.84 18.39
C ALA A 222 0.17 0.69 18.41
N LEU A 223 0.28 1.32 17.23
CA LEU A 223 0.31 2.78 17.13
C LEU A 223 -1.03 3.40 17.54
N ALA A 224 -2.16 2.83 17.13
CA ALA A 224 -3.48 3.32 17.52
C ALA A 224 -3.65 3.34 19.04
N LEU A 225 -3.28 2.24 19.71
CA LEU A 225 -3.36 2.13 21.17
C LEU A 225 -2.39 3.08 21.88
N ASP A 226 -1.15 3.20 21.41
CA ASP A 226 -0.15 4.12 22.00
C ASP A 226 -0.49 5.61 21.73
N LEU A 227 -1.31 5.92 20.72
CA LEU A 227 -1.91 7.24 20.47
C LEU A 227 -3.19 7.49 21.29
N GLY A 228 -3.63 6.51 22.09
CA GLY A 228 -4.82 6.64 22.95
C GLY A 228 -6.16 6.42 22.23
N ALA A 229 -6.15 5.86 21.01
CA ALA A 229 -7.39 5.50 20.33
C ALA A 229 -8.11 4.34 21.02
N ALA A 230 -9.43 4.26 20.83
CA ALA A 230 -10.23 3.15 21.34
C ALA A 230 -9.85 1.82 20.64
N ALA A 231 -10.00 0.69 21.35
CA ALA A 231 -9.64 -0.62 20.80
C ALA A 231 -10.52 -1.06 19.62
N ASP A 232 -11.70 -0.47 19.46
CA ASP A 232 -12.63 -0.69 18.36
C ASP A 232 -12.56 0.39 17.28
N THR A 233 -11.59 1.32 17.38
CA THR A 233 -11.42 2.35 16.36
C THR A 233 -11.12 1.74 15.00
N GLU A 234 -11.70 2.33 13.96
CA GLU A 234 -11.50 1.90 12.59
C GLU A 234 -10.06 2.17 12.14
N ILE A 235 -9.43 1.14 11.59
CA ILE A 235 -8.18 1.22 10.86
C ILE A 235 -8.50 0.92 9.39
N GLN A 236 -8.37 1.93 8.55
CA GLN A 236 -8.44 1.77 7.10
C GLN A 236 -7.06 1.38 6.58
N TYR A 237 -6.91 0.17 6.06
CA TYR A 237 -5.67 -0.35 5.48
C TYR A 237 -5.78 -0.48 3.97
N VAL A 238 -4.75 -0.04 3.25
CA VAL A 238 -4.63 -0.25 1.80
C VAL A 238 -3.22 -0.69 1.45
N ALA A 239 -3.10 -1.49 0.40
CA ALA A 239 -1.81 -1.85 -0.15
C ALA A 239 -1.85 -1.92 -1.67
N ARG A 240 -0.69 -1.72 -2.29
CA ARG A 240 -0.47 -1.92 -3.71
C ARG A 240 0.80 -2.75 -3.90
N TYR A 241 0.70 -3.78 -4.72
CA TYR A 241 1.83 -4.55 -5.21
C TYR A 241 2.01 -4.24 -6.69
N THR A 242 3.22 -3.88 -7.10
CA THR A 242 3.58 -3.52 -8.49
C THR A 242 4.68 -4.44 -9.03
N GLY A 243 4.90 -4.42 -10.35
CA GLY A 243 5.90 -5.27 -10.99
C GLY A 243 5.61 -6.76 -10.88
N LEU A 244 4.33 -7.15 -10.83
CA LEU A 244 3.91 -8.54 -10.69
C LEU A 244 3.94 -9.31 -12.02
N GLU A 245 3.74 -8.65 -13.15
CA GLU A 245 3.58 -9.31 -14.45
C GLU A 245 4.81 -10.16 -14.81
N GLY A 246 4.57 -11.43 -15.14
CA GLY A 246 5.61 -12.38 -15.50
C GLY A 246 6.29 -13.09 -14.33
N ARG A 247 6.03 -12.68 -13.07
CA ARG A 247 6.57 -13.38 -11.89
C ARG A 247 5.87 -14.73 -11.67
N GLU A 248 6.65 -15.73 -11.29
CA GLU A 248 6.16 -17.04 -10.84
C GLU A 248 5.97 -17.06 -9.31
N LEU A 249 4.84 -17.58 -8.84
CA LEU A 249 4.60 -17.77 -7.40
C LEU A 249 5.46 -18.93 -6.89
N LEU A 250 6.29 -18.70 -5.86
CA LEU A 250 7.17 -19.74 -5.31
C LEU A 250 7.27 -19.65 -3.78
N ALA A 251 7.47 -20.78 -3.10
CA ALA A 251 7.84 -20.79 -1.69
C ALA A 251 9.37 -20.81 -1.53
N TRP A 252 10.00 -19.63 -1.61
CA TRP A 252 11.44 -19.47 -1.51
C TRP A 252 11.88 -19.23 -0.06
N ALA A 253 11.28 -18.25 0.61
CA ALA A 253 11.63 -17.86 1.97
C ALA A 253 11.38 -19.02 2.96
N GLN A 254 10.40 -19.86 2.66
CA GLN A 254 10.06 -21.04 3.44
C GLN A 254 9.94 -22.30 2.58
N PRO A 255 11.08 -22.97 2.25
CA PRO A 255 11.12 -24.08 1.29
C PRO A 255 10.22 -25.29 1.61
N ARG A 256 9.77 -25.45 2.86
CA ARG A 256 8.84 -26.53 3.23
C ARG A 256 7.45 -26.40 2.57
N TYR A 257 7.06 -25.19 2.14
CA TYR A 257 5.81 -24.94 1.44
C TYR A 257 5.94 -25.05 -0.09
N ARG A 258 7.08 -25.53 -0.60
CA ARG A 258 7.26 -25.72 -2.05
C ARG A 258 6.22 -26.62 -2.68
N TYR A 259 5.67 -27.58 -1.93
CA TYR A 259 4.62 -28.47 -2.42
C TYR A 259 3.22 -27.85 -2.39
N ASP A 260 3.05 -26.68 -1.77
CA ASP A 260 1.78 -25.93 -1.79
C ASP A 260 1.60 -25.13 -3.09
N VAL A 261 2.66 -25.05 -3.90
CA VAL A 261 2.65 -24.53 -5.27
C VAL A 261 3.09 -25.65 -6.21
N VAL A 262 2.12 -26.34 -6.81
CA VAL A 262 2.38 -27.54 -7.63
C VAL A 262 2.59 -27.19 -9.10
N ASP A 263 2.07 -26.04 -9.54
CA ASP A 263 2.07 -25.58 -10.93
C ASP A 263 2.91 -24.30 -11.10
N HIS A 264 3.34 -24.03 -12.33
CA HIS A 264 3.97 -22.76 -12.71
C HIS A 264 2.92 -21.64 -12.76
N LEU A 265 2.56 -21.11 -11.60
CA LEU A 265 1.54 -20.07 -11.45
C LEU A 265 2.14 -18.70 -11.69
N VAL A 266 1.77 -18.07 -12.80
CA VAL A 266 2.39 -16.82 -13.26
C VAL A 266 1.42 -15.66 -13.15
N ALA A 267 1.91 -14.52 -12.67
CA ALA A 267 1.11 -13.30 -12.66
C ALA A 267 0.95 -12.71 -14.08
N ARG A 268 -0.30 -12.45 -14.48
CA ARG A 268 -0.66 -11.88 -15.80
C ARG A 268 -1.01 -10.41 -15.76
N SER A 269 -0.95 -9.80 -14.58
CA SER A 269 -1.25 -8.39 -14.34
C SER A 269 -0.07 -7.74 -13.64
N GLU A 270 0.24 -6.50 -14.01
CA GLU A 270 1.35 -5.75 -13.42
C GLU A 270 1.13 -5.41 -11.94
N ARG A 271 -0.13 -5.29 -11.49
CA ARG A 271 -0.46 -4.80 -10.15
C ARG A 271 -1.60 -5.54 -9.46
N ALA A 272 -1.59 -5.47 -8.13
CA ALA A 272 -2.73 -5.79 -7.27
C ALA A 272 -2.95 -4.65 -6.27
N ASP A 273 -4.21 -4.20 -6.15
CA ASP A 273 -4.65 -3.22 -5.16
C ASP A 273 -5.48 -3.93 -4.07
N ILE A 274 -5.25 -3.57 -2.82
CA ILE A 274 -5.85 -4.15 -1.62
C ILE A 274 -6.47 -3.02 -0.79
N ALA A 275 -7.66 -3.25 -0.25
CA ALA A 275 -8.29 -2.39 0.74
C ALA A 275 -9.04 -3.25 1.76
N VAL A 276 -8.78 -3.03 3.05
CA VAL A 276 -9.43 -3.70 4.17
C VAL A 276 -9.67 -2.70 5.29
N GLU A 277 -10.83 -2.80 5.93
CA GLU A 277 -11.11 -2.15 7.20
C GLU A 277 -10.95 -3.17 8.34
N THR A 278 -10.40 -2.71 9.46
CA THR A 278 -10.17 -3.52 10.66
C THR A 278 -10.14 -2.64 11.91
N SER A 279 -9.79 -3.21 13.07
CA SER A 279 -9.63 -2.50 14.34
C SER A 279 -8.53 -3.15 15.18
N PRO A 280 -8.00 -2.46 16.20
CA PRO A 280 -7.08 -3.08 17.16
C PRO A 280 -7.65 -4.38 17.77
N THR A 281 -8.93 -4.40 18.12
CA THR A 281 -9.63 -5.57 18.68
C THR A 281 -9.68 -6.74 17.70
N GLU A 282 -9.99 -6.48 16.42
CA GLU A 282 -9.98 -7.54 15.40
C GLU A 282 -8.56 -8.05 15.17
N ILE A 283 -7.57 -7.17 15.09
CA ILE A 283 -6.16 -7.57 14.94
C ILE A 283 -5.69 -8.42 16.13
N GLU A 284 -6.14 -8.12 17.34
CA GLU A 284 -5.83 -8.93 18.52
C GLU A 284 -6.48 -10.32 18.46
N THR A 285 -7.76 -10.39 18.09
CA THR A 285 -8.59 -11.59 18.19
C THR A 285 -8.56 -12.49 16.95
N ASP A 286 -8.43 -11.92 15.76
CA ASP A 286 -8.47 -12.59 14.46
C ASP A 286 -7.53 -11.94 13.41
N LEU A 287 -6.25 -11.81 13.77
CA LEU A 287 -5.22 -11.41 12.80
C LEU A 287 -5.22 -12.28 11.52
N PRO A 288 -5.34 -13.62 11.58
CA PRO A 288 -5.37 -14.45 10.38
C PRO A 288 -6.51 -14.09 9.43
N GLY A 289 -7.72 -13.86 9.94
CA GLY A 289 -8.87 -13.45 9.13
C GLY A 289 -8.66 -12.09 8.46
N ALA A 290 -8.16 -11.09 9.21
CA ALA A 290 -7.86 -9.77 8.68
C ALA A 290 -6.79 -9.83 7.56
N VAL A 291 -5.71 -10.59 7.77
CA VAL A 291 -4.64 -10.77 6.78
C VAL A 291 -5.14 -11.52 5.55
N TYR A 292 -5.91 -12.61 5.74
CA TYR A 292 -6.48 -13.37 4.64
C TYR A 292 -7.33 -12.50 3.71
N ARG A 293 -8.23 -11.67 4.28
CA ARG A 293 -9.04 -10.72 3.50
C ARG A 293 -8.18 -9.74 2.71
N ALA A 294 -7.06 -9.30 3.29
CA ALA A 294 -6.16 -8.37 2.64
C ALA A 294 -5.43 -9.01 1.45
N VAL A 295 -4.92 -10.23 1.60
CA VAL A 295 -4.00 -10.79 0.59
C VAL A 295 -4.67 -11.73 -0.42
N VAL A 296 -5.88 -12.23 -0.19
CA VAL A 296 -6.51 -13.22 -1.10
C VAL A 296 -6.56 -12.74 -2.56
N GLY A 297 -6.96 -11.49 -2.82
CA GLY A 297 -7.03 -10.93 -4.18
C GLY A 297 -5.68 -10.64 -4.84
N LEU A 298 -4.58 -10.66 -4.07
CA LEU A 298 -3.22 -10.62 -4.60
C LEU A 298 -2.84 -11.98 -5.19
N TYR A 299 -3.18 -13.07 -4.50
CA TYR A 299 -2.87 -14.42 -4.96
C TYR A 299 -3.69 -14.84 -6.18
N ASP A 300 -4.92 -14.32 -6.33
CA ASP A 300 -5.73 -14.47 -7.55
C ASP A 300 -4.99 -14.02 -8.82
N ARG A 301 -3.98 -13.15 -8.71
CA ARG A 301 -3.20 -12.67 -9.87
C ARG A 301 -2.31 -13.75 -10.47
N PHE A 302 -1.95 -14.77 -9.70
CA PHE A 302 -1.05 -15.86 -10.09
C PHE A 302 -1.86 -17.04 -10.61
N ASP A 303 -2.37 -16.90 -11.84
CA ASP A 303 -3.23 -17.88 -12.53
C ASP A 303 -4.41 -18.40 -11.66
N GLY A 304 -4.96 -17.53 -10.81
CA GLY A 304 -6.10 -17.86 -9.94
C GLY A 304 -5.74 -18.75 -8.74
N TYR A 305 -4.51 -18.64 -8.21
CA TYR A 305 -4.10 -19.39 -7.02
C TYR A 305 -5.06 -19.17 -5.85
N ASN A 306 -5.73 -20.25 -5.44
CA ASN A 306 -6.64 -20.24 -4.30
C ASN A 306 -5.84 -20.35 -2.99
N LEU A 307 -5.56 -19.21 -2.37
CA LEU A 307 -4.82 -19.15 -1.10
C LEU A 307 -5.56 -19.94 0.00
N PRO A 308 -4.95 -20.96 0.62
CA PRO A 308 -5.58 -21.66 1.73
C PRO A 308 -5.58 -20.80 3.00
N ALA A 309 -6.74 -20.63 3.66
CA ALA A 309 -6.82 -19.92 4.94
C ALA A 309 -5.90 -20.53 6.02
N ALA A 310 -5.76 -21.87 6.03
CA ALA A 310 -4.85 -22.58 6.92
C ALA A 310 -3.38 -22.21 6.70
N LEU A 311 -2.97 -21.87 5.47
CA LEU A 311 -1.61 -21.38 5.22
C LEU A 311 -1.39 -20.05 5.93
N VAL A 312 -2.34 -19.11 5.82
CA VAL A 312 -2.28 -17.82 6.52
C VAL A 312 -2.20 -18.04 8.03
N GLU A 313 -3.08 -18.85 8.61
CA GLU A 313 -3.06 -19.17 10.05
C GLU A 313 -1.69 -19.69 10.50
N ASN A 314 -1.12 -20.65 9.77
CA ASN A 314 0.19 -21.21 10.08
C ASN A 314 1.30 -20.14 10.00
N GLN A 315 1.27 -19.30 8.97
CA GLN A 315 2.25 -18.21 8.81
C GLN A 315 2.16 -17.17 9.93
N ILE A 316 0.95 -16.84 10.40
CA ILE A 316 0.77 -15.94 11.55
C ILE A 316 1.29 -16.57 12.85
N GLN A 317 1.07 -17.87 13.06
CA GLN A 317 1.60 -18.56 14.23
C GLN A 317 3.14 -18.54 14.25
N GLU A 318 3.77 -18.70 13.10
CA GLU A 318 5.22 -18.70 12.97
C GLU A 318 5.84 -17.32 13.12
N LEU A 319 5.19 -16.29 12.56
CA LEU A 319 5.58 -14.90 12.79
C LEU A 319 5.64 -14.59 14.30
N ARG A 320 4.63 -15.03 15.06
CA ARG A 320 4.56 -14.85 16.52
C ARG A 320 5.67 -15.58 17.29
N GLN A 321 6.23 -16.64 16.70
CA GLN A 321 7.35 -17.41 17.27
C GLN A 321 8.72 -16.89 16.80
N SER A 322 8.75 -15.96 15.84
CA SER A 322 9.98 -15.45 15.26
C SER A 322 10.84 -14.69 16.28
N ALA A 323 12.15 -14.70 16.05
CA ALA A 323 13.10 -14.08 16.96
C ALA A 323 12.84 -12.57 17.08
N GLY A 324 12.57 -12.12 18.30
CA GLY A 324 12.36 -10.70 18.59
C GLY A 324 10.91 -10.24 18.51
N PHE A 325 9.96 -11.10 18.10
CA PHE A 325 8.54 -10.79 18.11
C PHE A 325 8.09 -10.32 19.50
N GLY A 326 7.31 -9.24 19.55
CA GLY A 326 6.79 -8.63 20.77
C GLY A 326 7.81 -7.89 21.63
N ARG A 327 9.12 -7.95 21.31
CA ARG A 327 10.14 -7.22 22.07
C ARG A 327 10.06 -5.72 21.76
N ARG A 328 9.94 -4.90 22.80
CA ARG A 328 10.10 -3.45 22.67
C ARG A 328 11.59 -3.09 22.65
N PRO A 329 12.04 -2.16 21.80
CA PRO A 329 13.42 -1.66 21.83
C PRO A 329 13.77 -1.11 23.22
N LEU A 330 14.94 -1.49 23.76
CA LEU A 330 15.44 -0.95 25.02
C LEU A 330 15.93 0.49 24.79
N LEU A 331 15.67 1.37 25.76
CA LEU A 331 16.18 2.74 25.79
C LEU A 331 17.72 2.71 25.71
N GLY A 332 18.28 3.27 24.64
CA GLY A 332 19.71 3.51 24.45
C GLY A 332 19.98 5.00 24.36
#